data_AF-K0BHG6-F1
#
_entry.id   AF-K0BHG6-F1
#
_cell.length_a   1.000
_cell.length_b   1.000
_cell.length_c   1.000
_cell.angle_alpha   90.00
_cell.angle_beta   90.00
_cell.angle_gamma   90.00
#
_symmetry.space_group_name_H-M   'P 1'
#
loop_
_entity.id
_entity.type
_entity.pdbx_description
1 polymer ?
#
loop_
_entity_poly.entity_id
_entity_poly.type
_entity_poly.pdbx_seq_one_letter_code
_entity_poly.pdbx_strand_id
1 'polypeptide(L)' 'MKDRKAKAKLIVLLGIIWIIITLPLPWIVNNPEVSTAQFNTIIAIIGVMSIPFIVLGVAWTLKPELTT' A
#
# COMPACT_ATOMS: atom_id res chain seq x y z
N MET A 1 11.91 23.67 8.05
CA MET A 1 10.54 23.72 7.47
C MET A 1 10.42 23.04 6.09
N LYS A 2 11.46 23.06 5.23
CA LYS A 2 11.46 22.38 3.92
C LYS A 2 11.23 20.86 4.03
N ASP A 3 11.88 20.19 4.99
CA ASP A 3 11.85 18.72 5.11
C ASP A 3 10.50 18.17 5.57
N ARG A 4 9.78 18.90 6.44
CA ARG A 4 8.44 18.50 6.87
C ARG A 4 7.45 18.48 5.69
N LYS A 5 7.52 19.47 4.80
CA LYS A 5 6.67 19.52 3.59
C LYS A 5 7.02 18.40 2.61
N ALA A 6 8.31 18.11 2.43
CA ALA A 6 8.76 17.01 1.55
C ALA A 6 8.32 15.64 2.08
N LYS A 7 8.48 15.40 3.39
CA LYS A 7 7.98 14.18 4.06
C LYS A 7 6.47 14.02 3.93
N ALA A 8 5.71 15.09 4.14
CA ALA A 8 4.25 15.05 3.95
C ALA A 8 3.86 14.70 2.51
N LYS A 9 4.54 15.29 1.51
CA LYS A 9 4.32 14.95 0.09
C LYS A 9 4.63 13.48 -0.20
N LEU A 10 5.70 12.93 0.37
CA LEU A 10 6.07 11.52 0.21
C LEU A 10 5.01 10.59 0.82
N ILE A 11 4.54 10.87 2.04
CA ILE A 11 3.49 10.06 2.68
C ILE A 11 2.19 10.10 1.88
N VAL A 12 1.78 11.28 1.42
CA VAL A 12 0.59 11.45 0.56
C VAL A 12 0.76 10.67 -0.74
N LEU A 13 1.92 10.76 -1.39
CA LEU A 13 2.21 10.02 -2.61
C LEU A 13 2.12 8.51 -2.38
N LEU A 14 2.74 7.99 -1.32
CA LEU A 14 2.70 6.57 -0.99
C LEU A 14 1.28 6.10 -0.65
N GLY A 15 0.50 6.92 0.07
CA GLY A 15 -0.91 6.63 0.35
C GLY A 15 -1.76 6.54 -0.91
N ILE A 16 -1.57 7.45 -1.87
CA ILE A 16 -2.28 7.39 -3.17
C ILE A 16 -1.91 6.12 -3.93
N ILE A 17 -0.62 5.78 -4.01
CA ILE A 17 -0.17 4.56 -4.72
C ILE A 17 -0.78 3.32 -4.06
N TRP A 18 -0.79 3.25 -2.73
CA TRP A 18 -1.38 2.12 -2.00
C TRP A 18 -2.90 2.00 -2.23
N ILE A 19 -3.63 3.13 -2.28
CA ILE A 19 -5.05 3.15 -2.65
C ILE A 19 -5.27 2.61 -4.07
N ILE A 20 -4.43 2.98 -5.03
CA ILE A 20 -4.53 2.48 -6.41
C ILE A 20 -4.28 0.98 -6.47
N ILE A 21 -3.28 0.46 -5.75
CA ILE A 21 -2.97 -0.97 -5.70
C ILE A 21 -4.14 -1.76 -5.11
N THR A 22 -4.78 -1.22 -4.07
CA THR A 22 -5.92 -1.86 -3.39
C THR A 22 -7.26 -1.60 -4.08
N LEU A 23 -7.27 -0.75 -5.12
CA LEU A 23 -8.47 -0.39 -5.85
C LEU A 23 -9.26 -1.61 -6.31
N PRO A 24 -8.70 -2.71 -6.84
CA PRO A 24 -9.52 -3.84 -7.28
C PRO A 24 -10.41 -4.49 -6.19
N LEU A 25 -10.09 -4.31 -4.89
CA LEU A 25 -10.77 -5.02 -3.79
C LEU A 25 -12.30 -4.91 -3.79
N PRO A 26 -12.93 -3.72 -3.88
CA PRO A 26 -14.39 -3.61 -3.85
C PRO A 26 -15.10 -4.31 -5.01
N TRP A 27 -14.41 -4.56 -6.13
CA TRP A 27 -14.96 -5.24 -7.30
C TRP A 27 -14.77 -6.76 -7.26
N ILE A 28 -13.81 -7.26 -6.49
CA ILE A 28 -13.49 -8.70 -6.44
C ILE A 28 -13.97 -9.39 -5.17
N VAL A 29 -14.13 -8.66 -4.05
CA VAL A 29 -14.57 -9.22 -2.78
C VAL A 29 -16.06 -9.54 -2.86
N ASN A 30 -16.44 -10.77 -2.50
CA ASN A 30 -17.81 -11.28 -2.56
C ASN A 30 -18.46 -11.22 -3.96
N ASN A 31 -17.66 -11.16 -5.03
CA ASN A 31 -18.16 -11.15 -6.39
C ASN A 31 -18.28 -12.60 -6.91
N PRO A 32 -19.50 -13.10 -7.19
CA PRO A 32 -19.71 -14.46 -7.70
C PRO A 32 -19.17 -14.67 -9.13
N GLU A 33 -18.91 -13.61 -9.88
CA GLU A 33 -18.35 -13.67 -11.24
C GLU A 33 -16.82 -13.84 -11.24
N VAL A 34 -16.16 -13.68 -10.09
CA VAL A 34 -14.71 -13.81 -9.96
C VAL A 34 -14.35 -15.21 -9.47
N SER A 35 -13.57 -15.93 -10.27
CA SER A 35 -13.09 -17.26 -9.87
C SER A 35 -12.19 -17.20 -8.63
N THR A 36 -12.20 -18.24 -7.80
CA THR A 36 -11.33 -18.34 -6.62
C THR A 36 -9.85 -18.19 -6.98
N ALA A 37 -9.43 -18.75 -8.13
CA ALA A 37 -8.05 -18.63 -8.61
C ALA A 37 -7.68 -17.17 -8.94
N GLN A 38 -8.57 -16.44 -9.62
CA GLN A 38 -8.39 -15.02 -9.93
C GLN A 38 -8.37 -14.17 -8.66
N PHE A 39 -9.31 -14.40 -7.75
CA PHE A 39 -9.37 -13.72 -6.45
C PHE A 39 -8.05 -13.89 -5.68
N ASN A 40 -7.60 -15.14 -5.50
CA ASN A 40 -6.36 -15.43 -4.77
C ASN A 40 -5.13 -14.81 -5.43
N THR A 41 -5.08 -14.81 -6.77
CA THR A 41 -3.98 -14.17 -7.52
C THR A 41 -3.93 -12.67 -7.26
N ILE A 42 -5.08 -11.98 -7.32
CA ILE A 42 -5.13 -10.53 -7.09
C ILE A 42 -4.80 -10.20 -5.63
N ILE A 43 -5.32 -10.97 -4.67
CA ILE A 43 -4.97 -10.79 -3.25
C ILE A 43 -3.47 -10.99 -3.01
N ALA A 44 -2.86 -12.00 -3.63
CA ALA A 44 -1.41 -12.22 -3.52
C ALA A 44 -0.60 -11.03 -4.07
N ILE A 45 -0.99 -10.49 -5.24
CA ILE A 45 -0.35 -9.31 -5.82
C ILE A 45 -0.48 -8.12 -4.87
N ILE A 46 -1.69 -7.83 -4.36
CA ILE A 46 -1.94 -6.72 -3.42
C ILE A 46 -1.09 -6.89 -2.15
N GLY A 47 -1.00 -8.12 -1.63
CA GLY A 47 -0.20 -8.45 -0.47
C GLY A 47 1.29 -8.15 -0.68
N VAL A 48 1.88 -8.67 -1.76
CA VAL A 48 3.30 -8.43 -2.10
C VAL A 48 3.57 -6.94 -2.32
N MET A 49 2.70 -6.27 -3.08
CA MET A 49 2.82 -4.85 -3.38
C MET A 49 2.65 -3.97 -2.13
N SER A 50 1.96 -4.44 -1.08
CA SER A 50 1.79 -3.70 0.18
C SER A 50 3.02 -3.76 1.09
N ILE A 51 3.95 -4.70 0.88
CA ILE A 51 5.13 -4.89 1.75
C ILE A 51 5.95 -3.60 1.92
N PRO A 52 6.36 -2.88 0.87
CA PRO A 52 7.16 -1.68 1.03
C PRO A 52 6.46 -0.60 1.85
N PHE A 53 5.14 -0.45 1.70
CA PHE A 53 4.34 0.56 2.41
C PHE A 53 4.25 0.25 3.91
N ILE A 54 4.03 -1.02 4.26
CA ILE A 54 4.00 -1.48 5.65
C ILE A 54 5.38 -1.34 6.28
N VAL A 55 6.44 -1.79 5.59
CA VAL A 55 7.82 -1.69 6.07
C VAL A 55 8.22 -0.24 6.30
N LEU A 56 7.89 0.68 5.38
CA LEU A 56 8.15 2.11 5.56
C LEU A 56 7.35 2.70 6.74
N GLY A 57 6.08 2.33 6.91
CA GLY A 57 5.28 2.76 8.07
C GLY A 57 5.85 2.30 9.41
N VAL A 58 6.31 1.05 9.47
CA VAL A 58 6.99 0.48 10.66
C VAL A 58 8.33 1.17 10.89
N ALA A 59 9.16 1.32 9.86
CA ALA A 59 10.47 1.94 9.95
C ALA A 59 10.36 3.41 10.41
N TRP A 60 9.42 4.19 9.87
CA TRP A 60 9.16 5.55 10.36
C TRP A 60 8.76 5.61 11.83
N THR A 61 8.07 4.59 12.33
CA THR A 61 7.58 4.55 13.71
C THR A 61 8.65 4.09 14.70
N LEU A 62 9.43 3.07 14.34
CA LEU A 62 10.39 2.43 15.25
C LEU A 62 11.81 3.01 15.16
N LYS A 63 12.23 3.39 13.95
CA LYS A 63 13.59 3.87 13.65
C LYS A 63 13.56 4.94 12.55
N PRO A 64 12.99 6.13 12.83
CA PRO A 64 12.84 7.19 11.84
C PRO A 64 14.17 7.55 11.16
N GLU A 65 15.31 7.38 11.81
CA GLU A 65 16.65 7.59 11.26
C GLU A 65 17.01 6.71 10.05
N LEU A 66 16.33 5.57 9.84
CA LEU A 66 16.56 4.69 8.67
C LEU A 66 15.80 5.14 7.42
N THR A 67 15.00 6.19 7.53
CA THR A 67 14.00 6.60 6.52
C THR A 67 14.03 8.11 6.24
N THR A 68 15.10 8.78 6.68
CA THR A 68 15.34 10.23 6.58
C THR A 68 16.74 10.50 6.09
#